data_AF-B8HVV1-F1
#
_entry.id   AF-B8HVV1-F1
#
_cell.length_a   1.000
_cell.length_b   1.000
_cell.length_c   1.000
_cell.angle_alpha   90.00
_cell.angle_beta   90.00
_cell.angle_gamma   90.00
#
_symmetry.space_group_name_H-M   'P 1'
#
loop_
_entity.id
_entity.type
_entity.pdbx_description
1 polymer ?
#
loop_
_entity_poly.entity_id
_entity_poly.type
_entity_poly.pdbx_seq_one_letter_code
_entity_poly.pdbx_strand_id
1 'polypeptide(L)'
;MDKKKLVDAVEEMSMQAHRSQEEQFFVRMVKQVWQIDWSVSPSDVLRNLVERNQAYFSGFMALDSGDEREENWLLDALNQNIELLTQKKTNINSNNKLVDTIDELNQLRFKLGKQSR
;
A
#
# COMPACT_ATOMS: atom_id res chain seq x y z
N MET A 1 13.38 14.07 -2.55
CA MET A 1 12.07 13.78 -1.94
C MET A 1 12.30 13.41 -0.50
N ASP A 2 11.58 14.03 0.43
CA ASP A 2 11.64 13.69 1.85
C ASP A 2 10.90 12.37 2.10
N LYS A 3 11.64 11.26 2.08
CA LYS A 3 11.12 9.90 2.24
C LYS A 3 10.34 9.73 3.53
N LYS A 4 10.82 10.34 4.62
CA LYS A 4 10.16 10.27 5.92
C LYS A 4 8.78 10.92 5.88
N LYS A 5 8.66 12.12 5.30
CA LYS A 5 7.36 12.78 5.12
C LYS A 5 6.37 11.98 4.27
N LEU A 6 6.86 11.27 3.25
CA LEU A 6 5.99 10.39 2.45
C LEU A 6 5.49 9.20 3.27
N VAL A 7 6.39 8.53 3.99
CA VAL A 7 6.04 7.37 4.82
C VAL A 7 5.09 7.77 5.95
N ASP A 8 5.36 8.87 6.66
CA ASP A 8 4.49 9.40 7.72
C ASP A 8 3.08 9.72 7.17
N ALA A 9 2.99 10.37 6.00
CA ALA A 9 1.71 10.69 5.39
C ALA A 9 0.92 9.46 4.89
N VAL A 10 1.63 8.42 4.42
CA VAL A 10 1.00 7.14 4.05
C VAL A 10 0.52 6.38 5.30
N GLU A 11 1.28 6.43 6.40
CA GLU A 11 0.86 5.85 7.67
C GLU A 11 -0.41 6.52 8.20
N GLU A 12 -0.45 7.86 8.22
CA GLU A 12 -1.64 8.63 8.59
C GLU A 12 -2.85 8.28 7.71
N MET A 13 -2.63 8.13 6.40
CA MET A 13 -3.67 7.71 5.45
C MET A 13 -4.24 6.34 5.82
N SER A 14 -3.40 5.40 6.26
CA SER A 14 -3.83 4.05 6.66
C SER A 14 -4.68 4.03 7.93
N MET A 15 -4.58 5.07 8.77
CA MET A 15 -5.31 5.18 10.04
C MET A 15 -6.66 5.92 9.91
N GLN A 16 -7.02 6.37 8.70
CA GLN A 16 -8.25 7.14 8.49
C GLN A 16 -9.50 6.28 8.70
N ALA A 17 -10.39 6.74 9.59
CA ALA A 17 -11.57 5.99 10.04
C ALA A 17 -12.59 5.64 8.95
N HIS A 18 -12.57 6.34 7.81
CA HIS A 18 -13.50 6.08 6.69
C HIS A 18 -13.02 4.97 5.74
N ARG A 19 -11.77 4.51 5.88
CA ARG A 19 -11.21 3.43 5.05
C ARG A 19 -11.66 2.07 5.53
N SER A 20 -12.03 1.22 4.58
CA SER A 20 -12.24 -0.21 4.83
C SER A 20 -10.94 -0.92 5.21
N GLN A 21 -11.05 -2.11 5.83
CA GLN A 21 -9.89 -2.92 6.19
C GLN A 21 -9.01 -3.23 4.98
N GLU A 22 -9.63 -3.45 3.82
CA GLU A 22 -8.93 -3.70 2.57
C GLU A 22 -8.12 -2.49 2.08
N GLU A 23 -8.70 -1.28 2.16
CA GLU A 23 -8.01 -0.03 1.83
C GLU A 23 -6.84 0.20 2.79
N GLN A 24 -7.04 0.00 4.10
CA GLN A 24 -5.98 0.14 5.10
C GLN A 24 -4.84 -0.85 4.85
N PHE A 25 -5.16 -2.11 4.57
CA PHE A 25 -4.17 -3.13 4.21
C PHE A 25 -3.40 -2.74 2.95
N PHE A 26 -4.09 -2.31 1.89
CA PHE A 26 -3.45 -1.87 0.65
C PHE A 26 -2.49 -0.69 0.90
N VAL A 27 -2.91 0.33 1.64
CA VAL A 27 -2.09 1.51 1.97
C VAL A 27 -0.84 1.10 2.76
N ARG A 28 -0.97 0.17 3.73
CA ARG A 28 0.19 -0.36 4.47
C ARG A 28 1.14 -1.14 3.58
N MET A 29 0.65 -1.93 2.64
CA MET A 29 1.49 -2.62 1.67
C MET A 29 2.25 -1.65 0.76
N VAL A 30 1.61 -0.55 0.36
CA VAL A 30 2.28 0.54 -0.38
C VAL A 30 3.35 1.21 0.47
N LYS A 31 3.11 1.43 1.77
CA LYS A 31 4.11 1.98 2.72
C LYS A 31 5.40 1.17 2.69
N GLN A 32 5.31 -0.14 2.82
CA GLN A 32 6.47 -1.05 2.86
C GLN A 32 7.30 -0.98 1.58
N VAL A 33 6.65 -0.88 0.42
CA VAL A 33 7.35 -0.71 -0.86
C VAL A 33 8.00 0.67 -0.96
N TRP A 34 7.29 1.74 -0.57
CA TRP A 34 7.80 3.11 -0.65
C TRP A 34 8.83 3.47 0.41
N GLN A 35 8.91 2.67 1.49
CA GLN A 35 10.05 2.64 2.41
C GLN A 35 11.33 2.20 1.72
N ILE A 36 11.31 1.71 0.48
CA ILE A 36 12.53 1.36 -0.26
C ILE A 36 12.57 2.11 -1.58
N ASP A 37 11.51 2.01 -2.38
CA ASP A 37 11.39 2.65 -3.67
C ASP A 37 10.02 3.33 -3.84
N TRP A 38 10.02 4.64 -3.61
CA TRP A 38 8.86 5.49 -3.79
C TRP A 38 8.42 5.67 -5.25
N SER A 39 9.26 5.32 -6.22
CA SER A 39 8.95 5.48 -7.65
C SER A 39 7.98 4.41 -8.16
N VAL A 40 7.84 3.29 -7.44
CA VAL A 40 6.86 2.24 -7.72
C VAL A 40 5.44 2.80 -7.66
N SER A 41 4.62 2.50 -8.66
CA SER A 41 3.23 2.98 -8.69
C SER A 41 2.34 2.16 -7.74
N PRO A 42 1.32 2.78 -7.09
CA PRO A 42 0.35 2.03 -6.29
C PRO A 42 -0.37 0.95 -7.09
N SER A 43 -0.58 1.16 -8.39
CA SER A 43 -1.18 0.18 -9.30
C SER A 43 -0.29 -1.07 -9.48
N ASP A 44 1.02 -0.92 -9.53
CA ASP A 44 1.95 -2.06 -9.57
C ASP A 44 1.95 -2.85 -8.26
N VAL A 45 1.85 -2.14 -7.12
CA VAL A 45 1.68 -2.77 -5.81
C VAL A 45 0.38 -3.57 -5.78
N LEU A 46 -0.73 -2.98 -6.23
CA LEU A 46 -2.03 -3.67 -6.28
C LEU A 46 -1.99 -4.90 -7.20
N ARG A 47 -1.31 -4.83 -8.35
CA ARG A 47 -1.14 -5.98 -9.25
C ARG A 47 -0.44 -7.14 -8.53
N ASN A 48 0.71 -6.88 -7.91
CA ASN A 48 1.46 -7.90 -7.16
C ASN A 48 0.69 -8.44 -5.95
N LEU A 49 -0.13 -7.61 -5.30
CA LEU A 49 -1.05 -8.02 -4.25
C LEU A 49 -2.08 -9.02 -4.77
N VAL A 50 -2.80 -8.68 -5.85
CA VAL A 50 -3.84 -9.55 -6.43
C VAL A 50 -3.25 -10.87 -6.93
N GLU A 51 -2.02 -10.84 -7.46
CA GLU A 51 -1.26 -12.02 -7.88
C GLU A 51 -0.68 -12.83 -6.70
N ARG A 52 -0.87 -12.36 -5.45
CA ARG A 52 -0.34 -12.97 -4.22
C ARG A 52 1.18 -13.16 -4.28
N ASN A 53 1.88 -12.22 -4.90
CA ASN A 53 3.32 -12.31 -5.10
C ASN A 53 4.08 -11.98 -3.81
N GLN A 54 4.14 -12.93 -2.88
CA GLN A 54 4.79 -12.76 -1.58
C GLN A 54 6.29 -12.44 -1.72
N ALA A 55 6.97 -13.03 -2.70
CA ALA A 55 8.40 -12.82 -2.95
C ALA A 55 8.71 -11.36 -3.35
N TYR A 56 7.81 -10.70 -4.07
CA TYR A 56 7.92 -9.29 -4.40
C TYR A 56 7.96 -8.42 -3.12
N PHE A 57 7.03 -8.65 -2.20
CA PHE A 57 6.94 -7.88 -0.95
C PHE A 57 8.07 -8.21 0.01
N SER A 58 8.40 -9.49 0.18
CA SER A 58 9.51 -9.90 1.04
C SER A 58 10.84 -9.35 0.55
N GLY A 59 11.02 -9.16 -0.76
CA GLY A 59 12.21 -8.53 -1.32
C GLY A 59 12.38 -7.06 -0.91
N PHE A 60 11.28 -6.30 -0.83
CA PHE A 60 11.33 -4.92 -0.33
C PHE A 60 11.54 -4.90 1.19
N MET A 61 10.77 -5.69 1.93
CA MET A 61 10.84 -5.75 3.40
C MET A 61 12.22 -6.20 3.89
N ALA A 62 12.87 -7.15 3.22
CA ALA A 62 14.23 -7.58 3.55
C ALA A 62 15.31 -6.50 3.35
N LEU A 63 15.01 -5.46 2.56
CA LEU A 63 15.90 -4.31 2.35
C LEU A 63 15.59 -3.16 3.31
N ASP A 64 14.45 -3.22 4.01
CA ASP A 64 14.10 -2.22 5.01
C ASP A 64 14.74 -2.52 6.35
N SER A 65 14.89 -1.48 7.17
CA SER A 65 15.22 -1.61 8.59
C SER A 65 13.97 -1.31 9.44
N GLY A 66 12.81 -1.73 8.93
CA GLY A 66 11.48 -1.39 9.42
C GLY A 66 11.02 -2.22 10.62
N ASP A 67 9.69 -2.20 10.85
CA ASP A 67 9.06 -2.99 11.90
C ASP A 67 8.82 -4.42 11.38
N GLU A 68 9.76 -5.33 11.66
CA GLU A 68 9.66 -6.74 11.29
C GLU A 68 8.35 -7.40 11.76
N ARG A 69 7.73 -6.93 12.85
CA ARG A 69 6.46 -7.49 13.33
C ARG A 69 5.31 -7.10 12.42
N GLU A 70 5.27 -5.84 11.99
CA GLU A 70 4.26 -5.37 11.04
C GLU A 70 4.43 -6.07 9.69
N GLU A 71 5.67 -6.19 9.21
CA GLU A 71 6.00 -6.85 7.95
C GLU A 71 5.57 -8.31 7.93
N ASN A 72 5.92 -9.07 8.97
CA ASN A 72 5.49 -10.47 9.10
C ASN A 72 3.98 -10.59 9.17
N TRP A 73 3.30 -9.73 9.93
CA TRP A 73 1.84 -9.72 9.98
C TRP A 73 1.21 -9.44 8.60
N LEU A 74 1.77 -8.49 7.84
CA LEU A 74 1.29 -8.15 6.49
C LEU A 74 1.45 -9.33 5.52
N LEU A 75 2.59 -10.03 5.57
CA LEU A 75 2.86 -11.20 4.72
C LEU A 75 1.95 -12.38 5.09
N ASP A 76 1.77 -12.66 6.38
CA ASP A 76 0.90 -13.73 6.88
C ASP A 76 -0.57 -13.45 6.55
N ALA A 77 -0.99 -12.18 6.67
CA ALA A 77 -2.35 -11.76 6.41
C ALA A 77 -2.65 -11.58 4.90
N LEU A 78 -1.65 -11.73 4.02
CA LEU A 78 -1.78 -11.51 2.57
C LEU A 78 -2.91 -12.34 1.97
N ASN A 79 -2.89 -13.66 2.17
CA ASN A 79 -3.89 -14.55 1.55
C ASN A 79 -5.33 -14.19 1.97
N GLN A 80 -5.54 -13.93 3.26
CA GLN A 80 -6.86 -13.60 3.80
C GLN A 80 -7.36 -12.24 3.27
N ASN A 81 -6.51 -11.22 3.26
CA ASN A 81 -6.89 -9.89 2.78
C ASN A 81 -7.10 -9.88 1.26
N ILE A 82 -6.32 -10.64 0.48
CA ILE A 82 -6.54 -10.76 -0.96
C ILE A 82 -7.85 -11.49 -1.28
N GLU A 83 -8.23 -12.49 -0.49
CA GLU A 83 -9.54 -13.14 -0.65
C GLU A 83 -10.68 -12.16 -0.39
N LEU A 84 -10.60 -11.35 0.66
CA LEU A 84 -11.60 -10.30 0.92
C LEU A 84 -11.64 -9.23 -0.19
N LEU A 85 -10.46 -8.81 -0.68
CA LEU A 85 -10.31 -7.87 -1.80
C LEU A 85 -10.93 -8.41 -3.10
N THR A 86 -10.71 -9.68 -3.42
CA THR A 86 -11.17 -10.31 -4.67
C THR A 86 -12.62 -10.78 -4.60
N GLN A 87 -13.10 -11.25 -3.46
CA GLN A 87 -14.53 -11.60 -3.26
C GLN A 87 -15.42 -10.36 -3.33
N LYS A 88 -14.91 -9.17 -2.97
CA LYS A 88 -15.63 -7.91 -3.10
C LYS A 88 -15.56 -7.30 -4.51
N LYS A 89 -14.69 -7.76 -5.42
CA LYS A 89 -14.63 -7.27 -6.81
C LYS A 89 -15.89 -7.56 -7.63
N THR A 90 -16.70 -8.55 -7.24
CA THR A 90 -18.03 -8.79 -7.80
C THR A 90 -19.05 -7.71 -7.40
N ASN A 91 -18.70 -6.81 -6.48
CA ASN A 91 -19.53 -5.70 -6.03
C ASN A 91 -18.97 -4.38 -6.58
N ILE A 92 -19.69 -3.76 -7.53
CA ILE A 92 -19.23 -2.63 -8.35
C ILE A 92 -18.71 -1.44 -7.51
N ASN A 93 -19.25 -1.22 -6.31
CA ASN A 93 -18.84 -0.12 -5.43
C ASN A 93 -17.46 -0.32 -4.75
N SER A 94 -17.02 -1.56 -4.57
CA SER A 94 -15.73 -1.86 -3.90
C SER A 94 -14.54 -1.64 -4.84
N ASN A 95 -14.73 -1.82 -6.15
CA ASN A 95 -13.72 -1.52 -7.16
C ASN A 95 -13.41 -0.02 -7.23
N ASN A 96 -14.40 0.84 -7.02
CA ASN A 96 -14.20 2.29 -7.09
C ASN A 96 -13.33 2.81 -5.94
N LYS A 97 -13.51 2.32 -4.70
CA LYS A 97 -12.75 2.80 -3.54
C LYS A 97 -11.24 2.55 -3.60
N LEU A 98 -10.82 1.41 -4.14
CA LEU A 98 -9.39 1.12 -4.32
C LEU A 98 -8.77 1.97 -5.42
N VAL A 99 -9.52 2.24 -6.49
CA VAL A 99 -9.10 3.16 -7.55
C VAL A 99 -8.95 4.58 -6.97
N ASP A 100 -9.92 5.03 -6.18
CA ASP A 100 -9.84 6.32 -5.47
C ASP A 100 -8.60 6.36 -4.53
N THR A 101 -8.36 5.28 -3.79
CA THR A 101 -7.16 5.16 -2.92
C THR A 101 -5.86 5.21 -3.73
N ILE A 102 -5.80 4.58 -4.91
CA ILE A 102 -4.65 4.66 -5.82
C ILE A 102 -4.42 6.10 -6.27
N ASP A 103 -5.47 6.82 -6.63
CA ASP A 103 -5.39 8.22 -7.06
C ASP A 103 -4.93 9.13 -5.92
N GLU A 104 -5.44 8.93 -4.71
CA GLU A 104 -4.99 9.64 -3.50
C GLU A 104 -3.51 9.41 -3.21
N LEU A 105 -3.05 8.15 -3.26
CA LEU A 105 -1.63 7.79 -3.09
C LEU A 105 -0.76 8.43 -4.17
N ASN A 106 -1.18 8.37 -5.44
CA ASN A 106 -0.47 9.04 -6.53
C ASN A 106 -0.38 10.55 -6.30
N GLN A 107 -1.49 11.20 -5.93
CA GLN A 107 -1.49 12.63 -5.63
C GLN A 107 -0.57 12.97 -4.46
N LEU A 108 -0.56 12.15 -3.40
CA LEU A 108 0.34 12.33 -2.27
C LEU A 108 1.81 12.27 -2.72
N ARG A 109 2.17 11.24 -3.49
CA ARG A 109 3.49 11.08 -4.08
C ARG A 109 3.88 12.27 -4.96
N PHE A 110 2.98 12.78 -5.80
CA PHE A 110 3.24 13.94 -6.64
C PHE A 110 3.43 15.23 -5.84
N LYS A 111 2.58 15.47 -4.83
CA LYS A 111 2.65 16.68 -3.97
C LYS A 111 3.99 16.74 -3.22
N LEU A 112 4.37 15.64 -2.57
CA LEU A 112 5.61 15.55 -1.80
C LEU A 112 6.85 15.43 -2.69
N GLY A 113 6.71 14.83 -3.88
CA GLY A 113 7.77 14.79 -4.90
C GLY A 113 8.09 16.17 -5.50
N LYS A 114 7.07 17.03 -5.70
CA LYS A 114 7.25 18.40 -6.21
C LYS A 114 7.87 19.36 -5.20
N GLN A 115 7.64 19.16 -3.90
CA GLN A 115 8.23 19.99 -2.83
C GLN A 115 9.75 19.81 -2.65
N SER A 116 10.37 18.89 -3.39
CA SER A 116 11.82 18.63 -3.35
C SER A 116 12.57 19.08 -4.60
N ARG A 117 11.95 19.90 -5.47
CA ARG A 117 12.57 20.58 -6.61
C ARG A 117 12.49 22.08 -6.40
#